data_AF-A0A5B8YHQ6-F1
#
_entry.id   AF-A0A5B8YHQ6-F1
#
_cell.length_a   1.000
_cell.length_b   1.000
_cell.length_c   1.000
_cell.angle_alpha   90.00
_cell.angle_beta   90.00
_cell.angle_gamma   90.00
#
_symmetry.space_group_name_H-M   'P 1'
#
loop_
_entity.id
_entity.type
_entity.pdbx_description
1 polymer ?
#
loop_
_entity_poly.entity_id
_entity_poly.type
_entity_poly.pdbx_seq_one_letter_code
_entity_poly.pdbx_strand_id
1 'polypeptide(L)'
;MKGTAYLVQSALVSLWWLGLVISKDFYQAFQFPGISGVAFNSFFAPDLFVITFLSIIRAYKPSRDLELIILGGFAYGSLYCVNASLFTSGGYLPTIIMLLGLFYNLFLVYQSNLFRESKSGNVWSNGFQTVIQILSIWSITLILFPWIIIDSFEIQMPSSQLIKVIAYVIIILSSLFGLSSAYFLVLYGNGTPLPAYQTNKLVVRGPYKYVRNPMAIAGIGQGLAISIYFSSIHLLIYTILGGLLWHIVVRPIEEKNMFKRFGKDYQLYRDNVKLWLPKIR
;
A
#
# COMPACT_ATOMS: atom_id res chain seq x y z
N MET A 1 9.76 15.13 2.55
CA MET A 1 9.32 13.78 2.08
C MET A 1 8.51 13.06 3.14
N LYS A 2 9.09 12.71 4.29
CA LYS A 2 8.26 12.26 5.42
C LYS A 2 7.15 13.28 5.72
N GLY A 3 7.40 14.60 5.60
CA GLY A 3 6.36 15.61 5.81
C GLY A 3 5.08 15.38 4.99
N THR A 4 5.22 15.16 3.68
CA THR A 4 4.12 14.81 2.77
C THR A 4 3.37 13.55 3.22
N ALA A 5 4.11 12.54 3.71
CA ALA A 5 3.52 11.30 4.21
C ALA A 5 2.57 11.54 5.41
N TYR A 6 3.00 12.35 6.38
CA TYR A 6 2.15 12.72 7.53
C TYR A 6 0.98 13.63 7.13
N LEU A 7 1.12 14.48 6.10
CA LEU A 7 -0.02 15.24 5.56
C LEU A 7 -1.06 14.33 4.90
N VAL A 8 -0.61 13.35 4.12
CA VAL A 8 -1.50 12.34 3.52
C VAL A 8 -2.23 11.56 4.62
N GLN A 9 -1.53 11.12 5.66
CA GLN A 9 -2.13 10.47 6.82
C GLN A 9 -3.20 11.33 7.49
N SER A 10 -2.89 12.60 7.78
CA SER A 10 -3.85 13.53 8.36
C SER A 10 -5.09 13.72 7.49
N ALA A 11 -4.91 13.84 6.17
CA ALA A 11 -6.02 13.96 5.24
C ALA A 11 -6.87 12.68 5.21
N LEU A 12 -6.26 11.49 5.18
CA LEU A 12 -6.97 10.22 5.17
C LEU A 12 -7.80 10.00 6.43
N VAL A 13 -7.24 10.29 7.61
CA VAL A 13 -7.95 10.15 8.89
C VAL A 13 -9.12 11.14 8.98
N SER A 14 -8.91 12.40 8.58
CA SER A 14 -9.99 13.41 8.52
C SER A 14 -11.11 13.02 7.56
N LEU A 15 -10.77 12.55 6.36
CA LEU A 15 -11.74 12.11 5.36
C LEU A 15 -12.50 10.85 5.82
N TRP A 16 -11.82 9.95 6.55
CA TRP A 16 -12.46 8.79 7.13
C TRP A 16 -13.51 9.17 8.17
N TRP A 17 -13.17 10.03 9.13
CA TRP A 17 -14.15 10.55 10.11
C TRP A 17 -15.30 11.30 9.45
N LEU A 18 -15.01 12.11 8.42
CA LEU A 18 -16.06 12.77 7.63
C LEU A 18 -16.98 11.74 6.96
N GLY A 19 -16.42 10.67 6.38
CA GLY A 19 -17.17 9.57 5.77
C GLY A 19 -18.10 8.88 6.77
N LEU A 20 -17.62 8.62 7.99
CA LEU A 20 -18.39 8.02 9.08
C LEU A 20 -19.60 8.88 9.49
N VAL A 21 -19.48 10.20 9.40
CA VAL A 21 -20.57 11.13 9.72
C VAL A 21 -21.59 11.21 8.58
N ILE A 22 -21.13 11.18 7.32
CA ILE A 22 -21.98 11.40 6.15
C ILE A 22 -22.77 10.13 5.77
N SER A 23 -22.17 8.95 5.90
CA SER A 23 -22.76 7.70 5.40
C SER A 23 -22.99 6.69 6.52
N LYS A 24 -24.26 6.28 6.70
CA LYS A 24 -24.63 5.24 7.66
C LYS A 24 -24.06 3.87 7.29
N ASP A 25 -24.08 3.52 6.00
CA ASP A 25 -23.53 2.25 5.52
C ASP A 25 -22.02 2.20 5.75
N PHE A 26 -21.33 3.32 5.51
CA PHE A 26 -19.91 3.44 5.80
C PHE A 26 -19.64 3.37 7.30
N TYR A 27 -20.46 4.00 8.14
CA TYR A 27 -20.36 3.87 9.59
C TYR A 27 -20.51 2.42 10.04
N GLN A 28 -21.51 1.70 9.52
CA GLN A 28 -21.79 0.30 9.85
C GLN A 28 -20.65 -0.64 9.43
N ALA A 29 -20.07 -0.46 8.24
CA ALA A 29 -18.94 -1.26 7.76
C ALA A 29 -17.70 -1.17 8.67
N PHE A 30 -17.58 -0.11 9.48
CA PHE A 30 -16.48 0.12 10.42
C PHE A 30 -16.86 -0.14 11.88
N GLN A 31 -18.07 -0.63 12.18
CA GLN A 31 -18.45 -0.99 13.54
C GLN A 31 -17.91 -2.37 13.96
N PHE A 32 -17.79 -2.55 15.27
CA PHE A 32 -17.53 -3.85 15.90
C PHE A 32 -18.84 -4.38 16.47
N PRO A 33 -19.24 -5.63 16.16
CA PRO A 33 -20.45 -6.22 16.72
C PRO A 33 -20.47 -6.18 18.25
N GLY A 34 -21.54 -5.67 18.87
CA GLY A 34 -21.66 -5.62 20.33
C GLY A 34 -20.82 -4.55 21.05
N ILE A 35 -20.00 -3.77 20.34
CA ILE A 35 -19.38 -2.56 20.92
C ILE A 35 -20.31 -1.37 20.73
N SER A 36 -20.56 -0.64 21.81
CA SER A 36 -21.43 0.54 21.75
C SER A 36 -20.84 1.62 20.83
N GLY A 37 -21.71 2.34 20.12
CA GLY A 37 -21.28 3.49 19.31
C GLY A 37 -20.59 4.57 20.16
N VAL A 38 -20.90 4.69 21.46
CA VAL A 38 -20.21 5.61 22.37
C VAL A 38 -18.75 5.21 22.56
N ALA A 39 -18.46 3.92 22.78
CA ALA A 39 -17.09 3.43 22.89
C ALA A 39 -16.32 3.62 21.58
N PHE A 40 -16.96 3.35 20.44
CA PHE A 40 -16.36 3.61 19.13
C PHE A 40 -16.05 5.12 18.91
N ASN A 41 -17.02 5.99 19.18
CA ASN A 41 -16.88 7.43 19.00
C ASN A 41 -15.90 8.08 19.98
N SER A 42 -15.52 7.40 21.07
CA SER A 42 -14.50 7.88 22.00
C SER A 42 -13.11 8.06 21.34
N PHE A 43 -12.86 7.38 20.21
CA PHE A 43 -11.64 7.53 19.41
C PHE A 43 -11.58 8.82 18.58
N PHE A 44 -12.70 9.53 18.42
CA PHE A 44 -12.76 10.76 17.64
C PHE A 44 -11.73 11.81 18.10
N ALA A 45 -11.71 12.11 19.40
CA ALA A 45 -10.81 13.11 19.94
C ALA A 45 -9.32 12.69 19.86
N PRO A 46 -8.92 11.47 20.29
CA PRO A 46 -7.56 10.97 20.07
C PRO A 46 -7.12 11.00 18.61
N ASP A 47 -7.97 10.58 17.67
CA ASP A 47 -7.63 10.58 16.25
C ASP A 47 -7.45 12.00 15.69
N LEU A 48 -8.26 12.96 16.14
CA LEU A 48 -8.15 14.35 15.70
C LEU A 48 -6.91 15.02 16.30
N PHE A 49 -6.67 14.87 17.60
CA PHE A 49 -5.60 15.58 18.29
C PHE A 49 -4.25 14.89 18.21
N VAL A 50 -4.19 13.58 18.50
CA VAL A 50 -2.93 12.83 18.56
C VAL A 50 -2.49 12.39 17.18
N ILE A 51 -3.42 11.88 16.35
CA ILE A 51 -3.05 11.40 15.02
C ILE A 51 -3.03 12.56 14.03
N THR A 52 -4.17 13.24 13.81
CA THR A 52 -4.33 14.21 12.72
C THR A 52 -3.53 15.48 12.97
N PHE A 53 -3.77 16.17 14.08
CA PHE A 53 -3.13 17.45 14.38
C PHE A 53 -1.61 17.32 14.58
N LEU A 54 -1.13 16.34 15.35
CA LEU A 54 0.32 16.12 15.46
C LEU A 54 0.96 15.71 14.14
N SER A 55 0.25 14.97 13.27
CA SER A 55 0.77 14.67 11.92
C SER A 55 0.98 15.93 11.09
N ILE A 56 0.07 16.90 11.16
CA ILE A 56 0.23 18.21 10.52
C ILE A 56 1.43 18.94 11.11
N ILE A 57 1.53 19.07 12.44
CA ILE A 57 2.68 19.72 13.08
C ILE A 57 3.98 19.06 12.64
N ARG A 58 4.03 17.73 12.72
CA ARG A 58 5.19 16.92 12.37
C ARG A 58 5.53 17.03 10.88
N ALA A 59 4.58 17.36 10.02
CA ALA A 59 4.85 17.59 8.61
C ALA A 59 5.71 18.84 8.37
N TYR A 60 5.51 19.88 9.16
CA TYR A 60 6.23 21.16 9.06
C TYR A 60 7.40 21.29 10.04
N LYS A 61 7.34 20.61 11.18
CA LYS A 61 8.38 20.59 12.23
C LYS A 61 8.86 19.15 12.44
N PRO A 62 9.96 18.73 11.78
CA PRO A 62 10.52 17.40 11.97
C PRO A 62 10.95 17.19 13.42
N SER A 63 10.29 16.28 14.12
CA SER A 63 10.65 15.87 15.49
C SER A 63 10.48 14.37 15.63
N ARG A 64 11.50 13.70 16.17
CA ARG A 64 11.47 12.25 16.42
C ARG A 64 10.43 11.89 17.49
N ASP A 65 10.30 12.73 18.51
CA ASP A 65 9.36 12.51 19.61
C ASP A 65 7.92 12.57 19.09
N LEU A 66 7.62 13.52 18.19
CA LEU A 66 6.32 13.56 17.52
C LEU A 66 6.06 12.31 16.67
N GLU A 67 7.07 11.81 15.95
CA GLU A 67 6.91 10.55 15.20
C GLU A 67 6.57 9.37 16.12
N LEU A 68 7.19 9.29 17.30
CA LEU A 68 6.96 8.22 18.27
C LEU A 68 5.61 8.34 19.00
N ILE A 69 5.18 9.57 19.33
CA ILE A 69 3.85 9.82 19.92
C ILE A 69 2.75 9.39 18.95
N ILE A 70 2.85 9.80 17.67
CA ILE A 70 1.89 9.40 16.63
C ILE A 70 1.89 7.88 16.45
N LEU A 71 3.07 7.26 16.40
CA LEU A 71 3.20 5.80 16.35
C LEU A 71 2.52 5.13 17.55
N GLY A 72 2.69 5.67 18.76
CA GLY A 72 2.02 5.20 19.98
C GLY A 72 0.50 5.30 19.89
N GLY A 73 -0.04 6.37 19.31
CA GLY A 73 -1.47 6.53 19.03
C GLY A 73 -2.01 5.41 18.13
N PHE A 74 -1.34 5.13 17.00
CA PHE A 74 -1.69 4.01 16.13
C PHE A 74 -1.52 2.65 16.79
N ALA A 75 -0.49 2.47 17.62
CA ALA A 75 -0.25 1.21 18.32
C ALA A 75 -1.37 0.93 19.33
N TYR A 76 -1.76 1.93 20.12
CA TYR A 76 -2.88 1.82 21.04
C TYR A 76 -4.19 1.51 20.32
N GLY A 77 -4.51 2.28 19.27
CA GLY A 77 -5.71 2.03 18.45
C GLY A 77 -5.71 0.64 17.83
N SER A 78 -4.56 0.18 17.32
CA SER A 78 -4.42 -1.17 16.74
C SER A 78 -4.66 -2.26 17.77
N LEU A 79 -4.08 -2.15 18.96
CA LEU A 79 -4.28 -3.11 20.04
C LEU A 79 -5.74 -3.16 20.47
N TYR A 80 -6.40 -2.00 20.58
CA TYR A 80 -7.82 -1.93 20.86
C TYR A 80 -8.65 -2.63 19.77
N CYS A 81 -8.41 -2.32 18.49
CA CYS A 81 -9.17 -2.93 17.39
C CYS A 81 -8.94 -4.45 17.30
N VAL A 82 -7.70 -4.91 17.46
CA VAL A 82 -7.39 -6.35 17.50
C VAL A 82 -8.15 -7.02 18.65
N ASN A 83 -8.10 -6.44 19.85
CA ASN A 83 -8.82 -6.95 21.00
C ASN A 83 -10.33 -6.99 20.75
N ALA A 84 -10.90 -5.89 20.26
CA ALA A 84 -12.30 -5.79 19.88
C ALA A 84 -12.70 -6.88 18.88
N SER A 85 -11.95 -7.06 17.79
CA SER A 85 -12.25 -8.09 16.80
C SER A 85 -12.19 -9.51 17.34
N LEU A 86 -11.24 -9.80 18.24
CA LEU A 86 -11.15 -11.10 18.89
C LEU A 86 -12.35 -11.36 19.82
N PHE A 87 -12.78 -10.35 20.56
CA PHE A 87 -13.95 -10.48 21.47
C PHE A 87 -15.27 -10.60 20.72
N THR A 88 -15.41 -9.88 19.60
CA THR A 88 -16.70 -9.77 18.89
C THR A 88 -16.81 -10.69 17.69
N SER A 89 -15.73 -11.41 17.33
CA SER A 89 -15.60 -12.17 16.08
C SER A 89 -15.99 -11.36 14.83
N GLY A 90 -15.66 -10.05 14.80
CA GLY A 90 -16.08 -9.12 13.75
C GLY A 90 -15.29 -7.82 13.72
N GLY A 91 -15.70 -6.85 12.90
CA GLY A 91 -14.96 -5.58 12.76
C GLY A 91 -13.57 -5.78 12.15
N TYR A 92 -13.43 -6.71 11.21
CA TYR A 92 -12.12 -7.00 10.59
C TYR A 92 -11.61 -5.84 9.74
N LEU A 93 -12.49 -5.10 9.07
CA LEU A 93 -12.14 -3.92 8.28
C LEU A 93 -11.48 -2.80 9.10
N PRO A 94 -12.09 -2.26 10.18
CA PRO A 94 -11.45 -1.23 11.00
C PRO A 94 -10.14 -1.73 11.61
N THR A 95 -10.08 -3.00 12.06
CA THR A 95 -8.86 -3.59 12.61
C THR A 95 -7.71 -3.62 11.62
N ILE A 96 -7.98 -4.05 10.39
CA ILE A 96 -6.93 -4.18 9.38
C ILE A 96 -6.48 -2.82 8.85
N ILE A 97 -7.40 -1.86 8.70
CA ILE A 97 -7.04 -0.48 8.35
C ILE A 97 -6.18 0.16 9.45
N MET A 98 -6.52 -0.07 10.72
CA MET A 98 -5.75 0.45 11.85
C MET A 98 -4.34 -0.18 11.91
N LEU A 99 -4.24 -1.50 11.72
CA LEU A 99 -2.95 -2.21 11.60
C LEU A 99 -2.12 -1.69 10.42
N LEU A 100 -2.74 -1.42 9.28
CA LEU A 100 -2.07 -0.83 8.12
C LEU A 100 -1.51 0.56 8.47
N GLY A 101 -2.28 1.38 9.19
CA GLY A 101 -1.84 2.65 9.74
C GLY A 101 -0.64 2.52 10.69
N LEU A 102 -0.65 1.51 11.57
CA LEU A 102 0.49 1.20 12.45
C LEU A 102 1.73 0.80 11.65
N PHE A 103 1.63 -0.13 10.70
CA PHE A 103 2.75 -0.54 9.85
C PHE A 103 3.28 0.62 8.99
N TYR A 104 2.38 1.48 8.51
CA TYR A 104 2.76 2.70 7.81
C TYR A 104 3.58 3.64 8.69
N ASN A 105 3.18 3.86 9.95
CA ASN A 105 3.96 4.68 10.87
C ASN A 105 5.28 4.02 11.28
N LEU A 106 5.31 2.69 11.47
CA LEU A 106 6.56 1.95 11.67
C LEU A 106 7.51 2.14 10.48
N PHE A 107 6.98 2.07 9.25
CA PHE A 107 7.74 2.36 8.04
C PHE A 107 8.29 3.80 8.04
N LEU A 108 7.48 4.81 8.36
CA LEU A 108 7.94 6.20 8.40
C LEU A 108 8.99 6.43 9.49
N VAL A 109 8.81 5.84 10.66
CA VAL A 109 9.71 5.94 11.81
C VAL A 109 11.05 5.26 11.49
N TYR A 110 11.04 4.06 10.91
CA TYR A 110 12.24 3.24 10.69
C TYR A 110 12.68 3.12 9.23
N GLN A 111 12.27 4.05 8.36
CA GLN A 111 12.53 3.99 6.90
C GLN A 111 13.99 3.68 6.55
N SER A 112 14.96 4.22 7.29
CA SER A 112 16.40 4.04 7.00
C SER A 112 16.87 2.60 7.17
N ASN A 113 16.21 1.86 8.07
CA ASN A 113 16.62 0.51 8.47
C ASN A 113 15.99 -0.56 7.58
N LEU A 114 14.97 -0.19 6.80
CA LEU A 114 14.20 -1.08 5.93
C LEU A 114 14.85 -1.30 4.56
N PHE A 115 15.59 -0.31 4.05
CA PHE A 115 16.30 -0.45 2.78
C PHE A 115 17.64 -1.14 3.03
N ARG A 116 17.76 -2.41 2.62
CA ARG A 116 18.98 -3.21 2.74
C ARG A 116 19.26 -3.92 1.43
N GLU A 117 20.50 -3.83 0.97
CA GLU A 117 20.93 -4.51 -0.24
C GLU A 117 20.99 -6.03 -0.04
N SER A 118 20.71 -6.79 -1.10
CA SER A 118 20.87 -8.23 -1.03
C SER A 118 22.33 -8.60 -0.80
N LYS A 119 22.56 -9.50 0.16
CA LYS A 119 23.88 -10.11 0.42
C LYS A 119 24.17 -11.28 -0.52
N SER A 120 23.16 -11.78 -1.23
CA SER A 120 23.27 -12.95 -2.10
C SER A 120 23.37 -12.53 -3.56
N GLY A 121 24.48 -12.87 -4.20
CA GLY A 121 24.63 -12.76 -5.66
C GLY A 121 23.97 -13.91 -6.44
N ASN A 122 23.41 -14.91 -5.75
CA ASN A 122 22.85 -16.09 -6.39
C ASN A 122 21.42 -15.84 -6.88
N VAL A 123 21.22 -15.99 -8.19
CA VAL A 123 19.93 -15.82 -8.87
C VAL A 123 18.86 -16.74 -8.28
N TRP A 124 19.18 -17.99 -7.92
CA TRP A 124 18.21 -18.93 -7.36
C TRP A 124 17.70 -18.50 -5.98
N SER A 125 18.60 -18.03 -5.12
CA SER A 125 18.23 -17.52 -3.79
C SER A 125 17.34 -16.28 -3.90
N ASN A 126 17.73 -15.33 -4.76
CA ASN A 126 16.95 -14.11 -4.98
C ASN A 126 15.60 -14.43 -5.66
N GLY A 127 15.56 -15.42 -6.55
CA GLY A 127 14.34 -15.92 -7.19
C GLY A 127 13.37 -16.52 -6.19
N PHE A 128 13.84 -17.44 -5.34
CA PHE A 128 13.01 -18.04 -4.29
C PHE A 128 12.44 -17.00 -3.32
N GLN A 129 13.28 -16.07 -2.86
CA GLN A 129 12.82 -14.96 -2.01
C GLN A 129 11.79 -14.10 -2.73
N THR A 130 12.00 -13.80 -4.01
CA THR A 130 11.06 -13.02 -4.81
C THR A 130 9.71 -13.72 -4.96
N VAL A 131 9.69 -15.05 -5.13
CA VAL A 131 8.44 -15.84 -5.17
C VAL A 131 7.70 -15.71 -3.84
N ILE A 132 8.38 -15.90 -2.70
CA ILE A 132 7.76 -15.72 -1.38
C ILE A 132 7.19 -14.31 -1.24
N GLN A 133 7.93 -13.29 -1.64
CA GLN A 133 7.51 -11.89 -1.56
C GLN A 133 6.27 -11.61 -2.41
N ILE A 134 6.24 -12.10 -3.65
CA ILE A 134 5.10 -11.93 -4.56
C ILE A 134 3.87 -12.64 -3.99
N LEU A 135 4.00 -13.90 -3.57
CA LEU A 135 2.90 -14.64 -2.96
C LEU A 135 2.37 -13.92 -1.72
N SER A 136 3.27 -13.46 -0.84
CA SER A 136 2.88 -12.72 0.38
C SER A 136 2.12 -11.43 0.05
N ILE A 137 2.65 -10.61 -0.87
CA ILE A 137 2.01 -9.35 -1.26
C ILE A 137 0.67 -9.62 -1.93
N TRP A 138 0.60 -10.55 -2.88
CA TRP A 138 -0.63 -10.86 -3.60
C TRP A 138 -1.70 -11.45 -2.69
N SER A 139 -1.34 -12.35 -1.77
CA SER A 139 -2.27 -12.85 -0.78
C SER A 139 -2.85 -11.73 0.09
N ILE A 140 -2.05 -10.74 0.49
CA ILE A 140 -2.53 -9.61 1.29
C ILE A 140 -3.39 -8.65 0.44
N THR A 141 -2.87 -8.19 -0.70
CA THR A 141 -3.46 -7.07 -1.44
C THR A 141 -4.55 -7.48 -2.43
N LEU A 142 -4.53 -8.73 -2.91
CA LEU A 142 -5.47 -9.24 -3.91
C LEU A 142 -6.48 -10.25 -3.34
N ILE A 143 -6.23 -10.79 -2.14
CA ILE A 143 -7.13 -11.74 -1.49
C ILE A 143 -7.64 -11.17 -0.17
N LEU A 144 -6.77 -10.97 0.82
CA LEU A 144 -7.17 -10.55 2.18
C LEU A 144 -7.95 -9.23 2.17
N PHE A 145 -7.37 -8.15 1.65
CA PHE A 145 -8.03 -6.84 1.63
C PHE A 145 -9.32 -6.84 0.80
N PRO A 146 -9.35 -7.37 -0.44
CA PRO A 146 -10.60 -7.46 -1.18
C PRO A 146 -11.66 -8.29 -0.46
N TRP A 147 -11.29 -9.43 0.12
CA TRP A 147 -12.24 -10.30 0.85
C TRP A 147 -12.90 -9.55 2.02
N ILE A 148 -12.12 -8.83 2.82
CA ILE A 148 -12.66 -8.04 3.95
C ILE A 148 -13.57 -6.91 3.48
N ILE A 149 -13.20 -6.22 2.39
CA ILE A 149 -14.03 -5.16 1.81
C ILE A 149 -15.33 -5.75 1.27
N ILE A 150 -15.27 -6.90 0.60
CA ILE A 150 -16.46 -7.61 0.09
C ILE A 150 -17.39 -8.00 1.22
N ASP A 151 -16.84 -8.57 2.30
CA ASP A 151 -17.59 -8.97 3.49
C ASP A 151 -18.23 -7.75 4.17
N SER A 152 -17.46 -6.69 4.41
CA SER A 152 -17.90 -5.52 5.19
C SER A 152 -18.91 -4.63 4.48
N PHE A 153 -18.93 -4.65 3.14
CA PHE A 153 -19.89 -3.90 2.33
C PHE A 153 -20.92 -4.81 1.65
N GLU A 154 -21.00 -6.08 2.06
CA GLU A 154 -21.94 -7.09 1.55
C GLU A 154 -21.98 -7.14 0.00
N ILE A 155 -20.81 -7.05 -0.62
CA ILE A 155 -20.68 -6.93 -2.08
C ILE A 155 -21.10 -8.24 -2.74
N GLN A 156 -22.11 -8.16 -3.61
CA GLN A 156 -22.64 -9.32 -4.31
C GLN A 156 -21.74 -9.78 -5.45
N MET A 157 -21.89 -11.06 -5.82
CA MET A 157 -21.17 -11.64 -6.94
C MET A 157 -21.63 -11.05 -8.28
N PRO A 158 -20.72 -10.85 -9.25
CA PRO A 158 -21.07 -10.31 -10.56
C PRO A 158 -22.00 -11.24 -11.35
N SER A 159 -23.04 -10.66 -11.93
CA SER A 159 -23.99 -11.35 -12.81
C SER A 159 -23.52 -11.42 -14.27
N SER A 160 -22.74 -10.45 -14.75
CA SER A 160 -22.35 -10.34 -16.17
C SER A 160 -21.13 -11.19 -16.54
N GLN A 161 -21.28 -12.07 -17.52
CA GLN A 161 -20.18 -12.90 -18.04
C GLN A 161 -19.12 -12.06 -18.78
N LEU A 162 -19.54 -11.00 -19.49
CA LEU A 162 -18.62 -10.11 -20.19
C LEU A 162 -17.67 -9.40 -19.21
N ILE A 163 -18.20 -8.91 -18.08
CA ILE A 163 -17.40 -8.25 -17.04
C ILE A 163 -16.37 -9.22 -16.46
N LYS A 164 -16.76 -10.48 -16.19
CA LYS A 164 -15.85 -11.52 -15.71
C LYS A 164 -14.70 -11.75 -16.69
N VAL A 165 -15.00 -11.88 -17.99
CA VAL A 165 -13.97 -12.08 -19.03
C VAL A 165 -13.01 -10.89 -19.08
N ILE A 166 -13.52 -9.66 -19.09
CA ILE A 166 -12.69 -8.44 -19.11
C ILE A 166 -11.77 -8.41 -17.88
N ALA A 167 -12.31 -8.65 -16.69
CA ALA A 167 -11.53 -8.68 -15.46
C ALA A 167 -10.45 -9.78 -15.48
N TYR A 168 -10.76 -10.99 -15.96
CA TYR A 168 -9.78 -12.06 -16.11
C TYR A 168 -8.67 -11.72 -17.10
N VAL A 169 -8.99 -11.08 -18.22
CA VAL A 169 -7.97 -10.63 -19.17
C VAL A 169 -7.06 -9.59 -18.52
N ILE A 170 -7.62 -8.60 -17.83
CA ILE A 170 -6.82 -7.54 -17.18
C ILE A 170 -5.94 -8.13 -16.07
N ILE A 171 -6.46 -9.02 -15.21
CA ILE A 171 -5.66 -9.59 -14.12
C ILE A 171 -4.54 -10.48 -14.65
N ILE A 172 -4.79 -11.28 -15.70
CA ILE A 172 -3.76 -12.13 -16.32
C ILE A 172 -2.66 -11.26 -16.94
N LEU A 173 -3.02 -10.27 -17.75
CA LEU A 173 -2.04 -9.39 -18.40
C LEU A 173 -1.22 -8.61 -17.37
N SER A 174 -1.87 -8.07 -16.33
CA SER A 174 -1.20 -7.33 -15.26
C SER A 174 -0.26 -8.24 -14.46
N SER A 175 -0.69 -9.48 -14.18
CA SER A 175 0.12 -10.48 -13.47
C SER A 175 1.34 -10.90 -14.29
N LEU A 176 1.17 -11.18 -15.58
CA LEU A 176 2.28 -11.50 -16.48
C LEU A 176 3.27 -10.35 -16.57
N PHE A 177 2.79 -9.10 -16.63
CA PHE A 177 3.64 -7.91 -16.62
C PHE A 177 4.41 -7.75 -15.30
N GLY A 178 3.76 -7.98 -14.16
CA GLY A 178 4.38 -7.96 -12.84
C GLY A 178 5.43 -9.06 -12.66
N LEU A 179 5.12 -10.30 -13.07
CA LEU A 179 6.03 -11.44 -13.03
C LEU A 179 7.23 -11.25 -13.95
N SER A 180 7.02 -10.72 -15.17
CA SER A 180 8.11 -10.34 -16.07
C SER A 180 9.03 -9.31 -15.41
N SER A 181 8.45 -8.30 -14.76
CA SER A 181 9.22 -7.28 -14.05
C SER A 181 10.06 -7.87 -12.91
N ALA A 182 9.48 -8.77 -12.11
CA ALA A 182 10.21 -9.47 -11.06
C ALA A 182 11.35 -10.33 -11.61
N TYR A 183 11.10 -11.05 -12.71
CA TYR A 183 12.11 -11.86 -13.40
C TYR A 183 13.33 -11.01 -13.82
N PHE A 184 13.11 -9.85 -14.45
CA PHE A 184 14.21 -8.96 -14.85
C PHE A 184 14.97 -8.37 -13.65
N LEU A 185 14.29 -8.08 -12.53
CA LEU A 185 14.97 -7.64 -11.31
C LEU A 185 15.87 -8.72 -10.72
N VAL A 186 15.39 -9.96 -10.64
CA VAL A 186 16.17 -11.08 -10.10
C VAL A 186 17.36 -11.39 -11.01
N LEU A 187 17.14 -11.44 -12.32
CA LEU A 187 18.17 -11.84 -13.28
C LEU A 187 19.29 -10.81 -13.45
N TYR A 188 18.96 -9.51 -13.43
CA TYR A 188 19.92 -8.44 -13.73
C TYR A 188 20.25 -7.54 -12.54
N GLY A 189 19.46 -7.59 -11.47
CA GLY A 189 19.56 -6.68 -10.34
C GLY A 189 20.38 -7.19 -9.16
N ASN A 190 20.71 -8.49 -9.09
CA ASN A 190 21.36 -9.10 -7.91
C ASN A 190 20.61 -8.80 -6.59
N GLY A 191 19.29 -8.97 -6.59
CA GLY A 191 18.45 -8.81 -5.41
C GLY A 191 16.99 -9.07 -5.74
N THR A 192 16.10 -8.62 -4.86
CA THR A 192 14.65 -8.81 -5.00
C THR A 192 13.94 -7.47 -5.20
N PRO A 193 12.64 -7.50 -5.57
CA PRO A 193 11.84 -6.29 -5.71
C PRO A 193 11.57 -5.53 -4.40
N LEU A 194 11.66 -6.18 -3.24
CA LEU A 194 11.33 -5.53 -1.97
C LEU A 194 12.52 -4.79 -1.34
N PRO A 195 12.26 -3.66 -0.63
CA PRO A 195 13.31 -2.86 0.01
C PRO A 195 14.26 -3.61 0.95
N ALA A 196 13.76 -4.65 1.62
CA ALA A 196 14.52 -5.43 2.60
C ALA A 196 15.67 -6.25 2.00
N TYR A 197 15.62 -6.55 0.70
CA TYR A 197 16.64 -7.29 -0.04
C TYR A 197 16.80 -6.72 -1.45
N GLN A 198 16.83 -5.40 -1.57
CA GLN A 198 16.75 -4.70 -2.85
C GLN A 198 17.94 -4.98 -3.77
N THR A 199 17.74 -4.77 -5.07
CA THR A 199 18.73 -4.99 -6.13
C THR A 199 20.00 -4.14 -5.94
N ASN A 200 21.17 -4.75 -6.13
CA ASN A 200 22.48 -4.10 -6.06
C ASN A 200 22.87 -3.41 -7.37
N LYS A 201 22.18 -3.75 -8.48
CA LYS A 201 22.39 -3.16 -9.80
C LYS A 201 21.13 -2.47 -10.30
N LEU A 202 21.31 -1.36 -11.01
CA LEU A 202 20.22 -0.67 -11.69
C LEU A 202 19.75 -1.50 -12.88
N VAL A 203 18.47 -1.90 -12.86
CA VAL A 203 17.87 -2.70 -13.94
C VAL A 203 17.12 -1.81 -14.91
N VAL A 204 17.60 -1.76 -16.16
CA VAL A 204 17.01 -0.96 -17.25
C VAL A 204 16.55 -1.82 -18.44
N ARG A 205 16.39 -3.15 -18.20
CA ARG A 205 16.04 -4.16 -19.21
C ARG A 205 14.59 -4.64 -19.05
N GLY A 206 14.04 -5.23 -20.11
CA GLY A 206 12.67 -5.76 -20.09
C GLY A 206 11.63 -4.66 -19.87
N PRO A 207 10.61 -4.86 -19.01
CA PRO A 207 9.61 -3.85 -18.68
C PRO A 207 10.20 -2.51 -18.24
N TYR A 208 11.35 -2.54 -17.55
CA TYR A 208 12.05 -1.34 -17.06
C TYR A 208 12.63 -0.45 -18.18
N LYS A 209 12.73 -0.94 -19.43
CA LYS A 209 13.09 -0.10 -20.57
C LYS A 209 11.98 0.89 -20.94
N TYR A 210 10.73 0.53 -20.65
CA TYR A 210 9.54 1.26 -21.11
C TYR A 210 8.97 2.17 -20.03
N VAL A 211 8.94 1.69 -18.79
CA VAL A 211 8.38 2.41 -17.63
C VAL A 211 9.26 2.18 -16.40
N ARG A 212 9.34 3.17 -15.51
CA ARG A 212 10.26 3.11 -14.36
C ARG A 212 9.81 2.19 -13.24
N ASN A 213 8.50 2.02 -13.08
CA ASN A 213 7.92 1.21 -12.00
C ASN A 213 6.84 0.27 -12.56
N PRO A 214 7.23 -0.71 -13.40
CA PRO A 214 6.28 -1.63 -14.03
C PRO A 214 5.52 -2.49 -13.01
N MET A 215 6.13 -2.81 -11.86
CA MET A 215 5.45 -3.56 -10.79
C MET A 215 4.33 -2.77 -10.11
N ALA A 216 4.47 -1.44 -9.97
CA ALA A 216 3.39 -0.60 -9.46
C ALA A 216 2.22 -0.54 -10.45
N ILE A 217 2.51 -0.46 -11.75
CA ILE A 217 1.49 -0.53 -12.81
C ILE A 217 0.76 -1.88 -12.77
N ALA A 218 1.51 -2.98 -12.65
CA ALA A 218 0.94 -4.31 -12.52
C ALA A 218 0.00 -4.42 -11.31
N GLY A 219 0.45 -3.96 -10.13
CA GLY A 219 -0.35 -3.98 -8.91
C GLY A 219 -1.65 -3.16 -9.01
N ILE A 220 -1.57 -1.96 -9.59
CA ILE A 220 -2.77 -1.13 -9.85
C ILE A 220 -3.70 -1.83 -10.84
N GLY A 221 -3.17 -2.41 -11.92
CA GLY A 221 -3.95 -3.17 -12.91
C GLY A 221 -4.66 -4.38 -12.29
N GLN A 222 -4.00 -5.10 -11.39
CA GLN A 222 -4.59 -6.21 -10.64
C GLN A 222 -5.73 -5.74 -9.72
N GLY A 223 -5.53 -4.66 -8.96
CA GLY A 223 -6.58 -4.08 -8.12
C GLY A 223 -7.78 -3.58 -8.95
N LEU A 224 -7.52 -2.96 -10.10
CA LEU A 224 -8.57 -2.54 -11.03
C LEU A 224 -9.36 -3.73 -11.57
N ALA A 225 -8.68 -4.83 -11.93
CA ALA A 225 -9.34 -6.05 -12.38
C ALA A 225 -10.30 -6.61 -11.32
N ILE A 226 -9.88 -6.64 -10.05
CA ILE A 226 -10.73 -7.09 -8.93
C ILE A 226 -11.92 -6.14 -8.76
N SER A 227 -11.68 -4.83 -8.83
CA SER A 227 -12.73 -3.82 -8.73
C SER A 227 -13.78 -3.95 -9.83
N ILE A 228 -13.35 -4.21 -11.06
CA ILE A 228 -14.21 -4.47 -12.22
C ILE A 228 -14.94 -5.79 -12.05
N TYR A 229 -14.25 -6.85 -11.61
CA TYR A 229 -14.85 -8.16 -11.40
C TYR A 229 -16.06 -8.08 -10.48
N PHE A 230 -15.93 -7.40 -9.35
CA PHE A 230 -17.02 -7.25 -8.38
C PHE A 230 -17.92 -6.03 -8.64
N SER A 231 -17.69 -5.28 -9.71
CA SER A 231 -18.41 -4.03 -10.02
C SER A 231 -18.55 -3.09 -8.81
N SER A 232 -17.51 -2.99 -7.99
CA SER A 232 -17.58 -2.34 -6.67
C SER A 232 -16.79 -1.04 -6.60
N ILE A 233 -17.48 0.02 -6.21
CA ILE A 233 -16.86 1.32 -5.95
C ILE A 233 -15.90 1.29 -4.75
N HIS A 234 -16.18 0.46 -3.74
CA HIS A 234 -15.33 0.35 -2.54
C HIS A 234 -13.95 -0.25 -2.88
N LEU A 235 -13.94 -1.31 -3.71
CA LEU A 235 -12.70 -1.92 -4.21
C LEU A 235 -11.94 -0.98 -5.15
N LEU A 236 -12.67 -0.19 -5.95
CA LEU A 236 -12.07 0.83 -6.81
C LEU A 236 -11.41 1.93 -5.99
N ILE A 237 -12.08 2.45 -4.96
CA ILE A 237 -11.52 3.44 -4.03
C ILE A 237 -10.27 2.88 -3.35
N TYR A 238 -10.32 1.64 -2.84
CA TYR A 238 -9.15 0.96 -2.27
C TYR A 238 -7.97 0.92 -3.25
N THR A 239 -8.21 0.53 -4.50
CA THR A 239 -7.18 0.46 -5.55
C THR A 239 -6.58 1.84 -5.84
N ILE A 240 -7.43 2.87 -5.99
CA ILE A 240 -7.00 4.23 -6.27
C ILE A 240 -6.19 4.80 -5.09
N LEU A 241 -6.66 4.62 -3.86
CA LEU A 241 -5.95 5.07 -2.66
C LEU A 241 -4.59 4.39 -2.52
N GLY A 242 -4.52 3.08 -2.79
CA GLY A 242 -3.25 2.34 -2.81
C GLY A 242 -2.26 2.89 -3.84
N GLY A 243 -2.73 3.13 -5.07
CA GLY A 243 -1.93 3.71 -6.14
C GLY A 243 -1.45 5.14 -5.83
N LEU A 244 -2.32 5.98 -5.26
CA LEU A 244 -1.99 7.34 -4.83
C LEU A 244 -0.99 7.34 -3.67
N LEU A 245 -1.20 6.50 -2.66
CA LEU A 245 -0.28 6.37 -1.53
C LEU A 245 1.10 5.92 -2.00
N TRP A 246 1.16 4.93 -2.90
CA TRP A 246 2.42 4.53 -3.52
C TRP A 246 3.05 5.69 -4.29
N HIS A 247 2.30 6.42 -5.12
CA HIS A 247 2.82 7.52 -5.94
C HIS A 247 3.34 8.70 -5.12
N ILE A 248 2.64 9.08 -4.05
CA ILE A 248 2.92 10.29 -3.25
C ILE A 248 3.97 10.00 -2.17
N VAL A 249 3.97 8.78 -1.62
CA VAL A 249 4.80 8.44 -0.44
C VAL A 249 5.93 7.48 -0.81
N VAL A 250 5.59 6.29 -1.32
CA VAL A 250 6.55 5.20 -1.51
C VAL A 250 7.53 5.53 -2.64
N ARG A 251 7.02 5.88 -3.82
CA ARG A 251 7.81 6.22 -5.00
C ARG A 251 8.88 7.28 -4.68
N PRO A 252 8.57 8.46 -4.10
CA PRO A 252 9.61 9.43 -3.84
C PRO A 252 10.73 8.88 -2.93
N ILE A 253 10.38 8.05 -1.93
CA ILE A 253 11.37 7.43 -1.03
C ILE A 253 12.26 6.46 -1.81
N GLU A 254 11.67 5.62 -2.66
CA GLU A 254 12.38 4.71 -3.55
C GLU A 254 13.28 5.46 -4.54
N GLU A 255 12.77 6.47 -5.25
CA GLU A 255 13.56 7.26 -6.22
C GLU A 255 14.73 7.99 -5.54
N LYS A 256 14.55 8.46 -4.30
CA LYS A 256 15.64 9.05 -3.50
C LYS A 256 16.68 7.98 -3.11
N ASN A 257 16.24 6.78 -2.74
CA ASN A 257 17.15 5.67 -2.46
C ASN A 257 17.95 5.29 -3.72
N MET A 258 17.28 5.16 -4.86
CA MET A 258 17.91 4.88 -6.16
C MET A 258 18.93 5.96 -6.54
N PHE A 259 18.60 7.25 -6.38
CA PHE A 259 19.53 8.34 -6.66
C PHE A 259 20.76 8.31 -5.75
N LYS A 260 20.59 8.00 -4.45
CA LYS A 260 21.73 7.86 -3.53
C LYS A 260 22.68 6.73 -3.90
N ARG A 261 22.15 5.64 -4.47
CA ARG A 261 22.91 4.41 -4.75
C ARG A 261 23.55 4.42 -6.14
N PHE A 262 22.81 4.88 -7.14
CA PHE A 262 23.20 4.80 -8.55
C PHE A 262 23.54 6.16 -9.17
N GLY A 263 23.32 7.27 -8.45
CA GLY A 263 23.74 8.61 -8.86
C GLY A 263 23.34 8.99 -10.28
N LYS A 264 24.33 9.33 -11.10
CA LYS A 264 24.15 9.81 -12.48
C LYS A 264 23.48 8.77 -13.39
N ASP A 265 23.74 7.48 -13.19
CA ASP A 265 23.14 6.42 -14.02
C ASP A 265 21.62 6.37 -13.85
N TYR A 266 21.14 6.52 -12.61
CA TYR A 266 19.72 6.61 -12.35
C TYR A 266 19.11 7.91 -12.87
N GLN A 267 19.83 9.02 -12.83
CA GLN A 267 19.38 10.28 -13.41
C GLN A 267 19.20 10.16 -14.93
N LEU A 268 20.20 9.64 -15.64
CA LEU A 268 20.12 9.38 -17.08
C LEU A 268 18.96 8.44 -17.42
N TYR A 269 18.78 7.38 -16.64
CA TYR A 269 17.65 6.47 -16.79
C TYR A 269 16.30 7.20 -16.61
N ARG A 270 16.19 8.04 -15.58
CA ARG A 270 14.98 8.81 -15.27
C ARG A 270 14.60 9.79 -16.37
N ASP A 271 15.57 10.44 -16.97
CA ASP A 271 15.32 11.42 -18.03
C ASP A 271 14.88 10.72 -19.33
N ASN A 272 15.35 9.49 -19.54
CA ASN A 272 15.02 8.67 -20.70
C ASN A 272 13.71 7.90 -20.57
N VAL A 273 13.34 7.40 -19.38
CA VAL A 273 12.20 6.51 -19.16
C VAL A 273 11.13 7.19 -18.29
N LYS A 274 9.90 7.24 -18.79
CA LYS A 274 8.76 7.84 -18.08
C LYS A 274 8.27 6.93 -16.96
N LEU A 275 7.54 7.51 -16.02
CA LEU A 275 7.07 6.78 -14.84
C LEU A 275 5.96 5.77 -15.17
N TRP A 276 4.93 6.22 -15.88
CA TRP A 276 3.67 5.50 -16.04
C TRP A 276 3.42 5.01 -17.47
N LEU A 277 3.78 5.81 -18.48
CA LEU A 277 3.47 5.52 -19.88
C LEU A 277 4.76 5.41 -20.69
N PRO A 278 4.88 4.43 -21.61
CA PRO A 278 6.05 4.31 -22.47
C PRO A 278 6.21 5.57 -23.33
N LYS A 279 7.46 5.97 -23.60
CA LYS A 279 7.72 6.94 -24.67
C LYS A 279 7.47 6.23 -26.00
N ILE A 280 6.50 6.71 -26.77
CA ILE A 280 6.41 6.41 -28.20
C ILE A 280 7.59 7.15 -28.83
N ARG A 281 8.50 6.40 -29.45
CA ARG A 281 9.59 6.96 -30.26
C ARG A 281 9.24 6.79 -31.72
#